data_AF-A0A3M7BY72-F1
#
_entry.id   AF-A0A3M7BY72-F1
#
_cell.length_a   1.000
_cell.length_b   1.000
_cell.length_c   1.000
_cell.angle_alpha   90.00
_cell.angle_beta   90.00
_cell.angle_gamma   90.00
#
_symmetry.space_group_name_H-M   'P 1'
#
loop_
_entity.id
_entity.type
_entity.pdbx_description
1 polymer ?
#
loop_
_entity_poly.entity_id
_entity_poly.type
_entity_poly.pdbx_seq_one_letter_code
_entity_poly.pdbx_strand_id
1 'polypeptide(L)'
;MFTKSFITGLAFALTASAQSYKASFTEYGSGDQNGSGNCNVDSTACGYYTTSGYSAAASQNIFGAGPGEGAGPGCGTCWKLTIQTDSSGNQVSNAGNSIVVKVTNLCPANGNPLCAQSSTSDTNQYGANVNFDTCIDSGASDALFGNSGVGLGVGTAEKVDCSQWSGQTDQ
;
A
#
# COMPACT_ATOMS: atom_id res chain seq x y z
N MET A 1 1.50 60.10 -19.97
CA MET A 1 0.49 59.18 -19.39
C MET A 1 0.95 57.76 -19.68
N PHE A 2 1.33 56.99 -18.65
CA PHE A 2 1.88 55.63 -18.79
C PHE A 2 0.75 54.60 -18.67
N THR A 3 0.48 53.87 -19.75
CA THR A 3 -0.45 52.73 -19.76
C THR A 3 0.21 51.53 -19.10
N LYS A 4 -0.34 51.07 -17.97
CA LYS A 4 0.02 49.81 -17.32
C LYS A 4 -0.85 48.70 -17.92
N SER A 5 -0.25 47.85 -18.76
CA SER A 5 -0.86 46.57 -19.15
C SER A 5 -0.69 45.57 -18.01
N PHE A 6 -1.81 45.09 -17.47
CA PHE A 6 -1.86 43.94 -16.59
C PHE A 6 -1.84 42.67 -17.44
N ILE A 7 -0.80 41.85 -17.28
CA ILE A 7 -0.73 40.50 -17.85
C ILE A 7 -1.40 39.57 -16.84
N THR A 8 -2.61 39.11 -17.15
CA THR A 8 -3.31 38.06 -16.39
C THR A 8 -2.74 36.71 -16.80
N GLY A 9 -1.89 36.11 -15.97
CA GLY A 9 -1.38 34.76 -16.18
C GLY A 9 -2.46 33.72 -15.90
N LEU A 10 -2.87 32.96 -16.92
CA LEU A 10 -3.63 31.72 -16.72
C LEU A 10 -2.69 30.65 -16.13
N ALA A 11 -2.92 30.27 -14.88
CA ALA A 11 -2.29 29.10 -14.29
C ALA A 11 -3.01 27.83 -14.81
N PHE A 12 -2.32 27.03 -15.63
CA PHE A 12 -2.77 25.68 -15.98
C PHE A 12 -2.50 24.76 -14.78
N ALA A 13 -3.55 24.36 -14.09
CA ALA A 13 -3.47 23.29 -13.10
C ALA A 13 -3.29 21.95 -13.84
N LEU A 14 -2.08 21.40 -13.83
CA LEU A 14 -1.80 20.03 -14.25
C LEU A 14 -2.42 19.08 -13.22
N THR A 15 -3.61 18.53 -13.54
CA THR A 15 -4.13 17.36 -12.82
C THR A 15 -3.26 16.16 -13.17
N ALA A 16 -2.29 15.85 -12.32
CA ALA A 16 -1.57 14.58 -12.41
C ALA A 16 -2.57 13.45 -12.17
N SER A 17 -2.81 12.62 -13.19
CA SER A 17 -3.54 11.37 -13.01
C SER A 17 -2.74 10.50 -12.05
N ALA A 18 -3.35 10.07 -10.95
CA ALA A 18 -2.71 9.14 -10.03
C ALA A 18 -2.41 7.83 -10.76
N GLN A 19 -1.15 7.41 -10.73
CA GLN A 19 -0.72 6.17 -11.35
C GLN A 19 -1.32 4.99 -10.58
N SER A 20 -2.06 4.13 -11.29
CA SER A 20 -2.62 2.89 -10.76
C SER A 20 -1.76 1.70 -11.20
N TYR A 21 -1.44 0.82 -10.26
CA TYR A 21 -0.66 -0.39 -10.49
C TYR A 21 -1.52 -1.63 -10.28
N LYS A 22 -1.22 -2.71 -10.99
CA LYS A 22 -1.74 -4.01 -10.62
C LYS A 22 -1.05 -4.47 -9.34
N ALA A 23 -1.82 -4.87 -8.34
CA ALA A 23 -1.32 -5.19 -7.01
C ALA A 23 -1.77 -6.57 -6.56
N SER A 24 -0.93 -7.25 -5.80
CA SER A 24 -1.33 -8.39 -4.98
C SER A 24 -1.43 -7.97 -3.52
N PHE A 25 -2.29 -8.65 -2.79
CA PHE A 25 -2.59 -8.38 -1.39
C PHE A 25 -2.49 -9.68 -0.61
N THR A 26 -1.90 -9.58 0.56
CA THR A 26 -1.78 -10.65 1.56
C THR A 26 -2.05 -10.05 2.92
N GLU A 27 -1.98 -10.86 3.96
CA GLU A 27 -2.15 -10.41 5.34
C GLU A 27 -0.96 -10.84 6.19
N TYR A 28 -0.70 -10.08 7.26
CA TYR A 28 0.29 -10.43 8.28
C TYR A 28 -0.07 -9.76 9.61
N GLY A 29 0.43 -10.28 10.72
CA GLY A 29 0.15 -9.74 12.05
C GLY A 29 -0.04 -10.82 13.10
N SER A 30 -0.66 -10.46 14.22
CA SER A 30 -0.84 -11.37 15.34
C SER A 30 -1.67 -12.60 14.94
N GLY A 31 -1.11 -13.79 15.14
CA GLY A 31 -1.78 -15.05 14.84
C GLY A 31 -1.57 -15.59 13.43
N ASP A 32 -0.90 -14.84 12.54
CA ASP A 32 -0.46 -15.36 11.25
C ASP A 32 0.73 -16.33 11.44
N GLN A 33 0.57 -17.54 10.90
CA GLN A 33 1.57 -18.61 10.98
C GLN A 33 2.57 -18.59 9.83
N ASN A 34 2.25 -17.87 8.74
CA ASN A 34 3.03 -17.85 7.52
C ASN A 34 3.77 -16.51 7.30
N GLY A 35 3.34 -15.44 7.97
CA GLY A 35 4.00 -14.14 8.01
C GLY A 35 4.61 -13.79 9.36
N SER A 36 4.93 -12.52 9.53
CA SER A 36 5.52 -11.97 10.76
C SER A 36 4.43 -11.36 11.65
N GLY A 37 4.55 -11.55 12.97
CA GLY A 37 3.62 -10.99 13.96
C GLY A 37 3.81 -9.49 14.26
N ASN A 38 4.53 -8.74 13.42
CA ASN A 38 4.98 -7.37 13.74
C ASN A 38 4.26 -6.27 12.94
N CYS A 39 2.99 -6.45 12.58
CA CYS A 39 2.34 -5.54 11.64
C CYS A 39 1.95 -4.16 12.20
N ASN A 40 1.80 -4.04 13.52
CA ASN A 40 1.42 -2.80 14.20
C ASN A 40 2.16 -2.61 15.53
N VAL A 41 3.49 -2.57 15.47
CA VAL A 41 4.39 -2.37 16.61
C VAL A 41 5.50 -1.40 16.26
N ASP A 42 6.18 -0.83 17.26
CA ASP A 42 7.24 0.18 17.09
C ASP A 42 8.43 -0.33 16.24
N SER A 43 8.63 -1.64 16.20
CA SER A 43 9.71 -2.31 15.47
C SER A 43 9.43 -2.55 13.98
N THR A 44 8.36 -1.97 13.43
CA THR A 44 8.16 -1.94 11.97
C THR A 44 9.32 -1.22 11.28
N ALA A 45 9.54 -1.50 9.99
CA ALA A 45 10.67 -0.94 9.25
C ALA A 45 10.62 0.60 9.12
N CYS A 46 9.46 1.23 9.32
CA CYS A 46 9.36 2.70 9.37
C CYS A 46 9.64 3.30 10.75
N GLY A 47 9.76 2.48 11.80
CA GLY A 47 10.01 2.93 13.18
C GLY A 47 8.82 3.63 13.83
N TYR A 48 7.61 3.29 13.40
CA TYR A 48 6.35 3.78 13.98
C TYR A 48 5.20 2.84 13.60
N TYR A 49 4.10 2.93 14.33
CA TYR A 49 2.89 2.12 14.10
C TYR A 49 1.65 3.01 14.06
N THR A 50 0.50 2.42 13.73
CA THR A 50 -0.79 3.10 13.73
C THR A 50 -1.52 2.83 15.04
N THR A 51 -1.86 3.88 15.79
CA THR A 51 -2.78 3.77 16.94
C THR A 51 -4.23 3.73 16.50
N SER A 52 -4.51 4.21 15.29
CA SER A 52 -5.78 4.02 14.57
C SER A 52 -5.55 4.14 13.06
N GLY A 53 -6.47 3.59 12.27
CA GLY A 53 -6.41 3.58 10.81
C GLY A 53 -5.63 2.40 10.25
N TYR A 54 -5.83 2.13 8.97
CA TYR A 54 -5.29 0.93 8.32
C TYR A 54 -3.82 1.09 7.95
N SER A 55 -3.05 0.03 8.16
CA SER A 55 -1.62 -0.04 7.85
C SER A 55 -1.28 -1.26 7.00
N ALA A 56 -0.17 -1.17 6.27
CA ALA A 56 0.35 -2.27 5.47
C ALA A 56 1.88 -2.26 5.39
N ALA A 57 2.47 -3.44 5.17
CA ALA A 57 3.82 -3.54 4.64
C ALA A 57 3.77 -3.44 3.11
N ALA A 58 4.70 -2.70 2.49
CA ALA A 58 4.77 -2.59 1.03
C ALA A 58 5.96 -3.36 0.46
N SER A 59 5.81 -3.88 -0.77
CA SER A 59 6.90 -4.52 -1.51
C SER A 59 8.11 -3.60 -1.63
N GLN A 60 9.30 -4.18 -1.72
CA GLN A 60 10.55 -3.42 -1.62
C GLN A 60 10.71 -2.34 -2.72
N ASN A 61 10.12 -2.51 -3.89
CA ASN A 61 10.07 -1.48 -4.94
C ASN A 61 9.19 -0.26 -4.60
N ILE A 62 8.27 -0.38 -3.65
CA ILE A 62 7.47 0.74 -3.10
C ILE A 62 8.09 1.26 -1.81
N PHE A 63 8.53 0.37 -0.93
CA PHE A 63 9.18 0.75 0.33
C PHE A 63 10.47 1.53 0.09
N GLY A 64 11.29 1.08 -0.87
CA GLY A 64 12.49 1.77 -1.36
C GLY A 64 13.74 1.59 -0.50
N ALA A 65 13.74 0.62 0.42
CA ALA A 65 14.88 0.22 1.23
C ALA A 65 14.81 -1.29 1.56
N GLY A 66 15.95 -1.94 1.74
CA GLY A 66 16.05 -3.35 2.11
C GLY A 66 16.00 -3.61 3.62
N PRO A 67 15.98 -4.88 4.03
CA PRO A 67 16.05 -5.25 5.45
C PRO A 67 17.28 -4.67 6.15
N GLY A 68 17.06 -4.02 7.30
CA GLY A 68 18.13 -3.42 8.10
C GLY A 68 18.63 -2.05 7.64
N GLU A 69 18.13 -1.51 6.53
CA GLU A 69 18.50 -0.19 6.02
C GLU A 69 17.67 0.95 6.64
N GLY A 70 16.65 0.61 7.45
CA GLY A 70 15.76 1.56 8.10
C GLY A 70 14.58 2.00 7.22
N ALA A 71 14.01 3.16 7.54
CA ALA A 71 12.84 3.68 6.86
C ALA A 71 13.16 4.08 5.41
N GLY A 72 12.53 3.41 4.45
CA GLY A 72 12.59 3.78 3.04
C GLY A 72 11.67 4.96 2.70
N PRO A 73 11.81 5.56 1.50
CA PRO A 73 10.97 6.67 1.04
C PRO A 73 9.47 6.32 0.91
N GLY A 74 9.12 5.03 0.92
CA GLY A 74 7.73 4.57 0.95
C GLY A 74 7.05 4.75 2.31
N CYS A 75 7.81 4.90 3.39
CA CYS A 75 7.27 5.10 4.74
C CYS A 75 6.34 6.31 4.80
N GLY A 76 5.13 6.10 5.33
CA GLY A 76 4.13 7.16 5.52
C GLY A 76 3.34 7.52 4.27
N THR A 77 3.64 6.93 3.12
CA THR A 77 2.81 7.08 1.93
C THR A 77 1.47 6.37 2.13
N CYS A 78 0.42 6.95 1.55
CA CYS A 78 -0.93 6.40 1.62
C CYS A 78 -1.35 5.83 0.25
N TRP A 79 -2.02 4.68 0.29
CA TRP A 79 -2.39 3.93 -0.90
C TRP A 79 -3.83 3.47 -0.82
N LYS A 80 -4.60 3.73 -1.87
CA LYS A 80 -5.91 3.15 -2.07
C LYS A 80 -5.72 1.76 -2.69
N LEU A 81 -6.10 0.73 -1.95
CA LEU A 81 -6.07 -0.67 -2.37
C LEU A 81 -7.47 -1.08 -2.79
N THR A 82 -7.61 -1.79 -3.90
CA THR A 82 -8.89 -2.31 -4.38
C THR A 82 -8.72 -3.78 -4.77
N ILE A 83 -9.46 -4.68 -4.13
CA ILE A 83 -9.41 -6.12 -4.42
C ILE A 83 -10.41 -6.51 -5.52
N GLN A 84 -10.08 -7.50 -6.34
CA GLN A 84 -10.94 -7.97 -7.43
C GLN A 84 -11.04 -9.50 -7.49
N THR A 85 -9.90 -10.19 -7.48
CA THR A 85 -9.85 -11.65 -7.63
C THR A 85 -8.99 -12.32 -6.56
N ASP A 86 -9.15 -13.63 -6.41
CA ASP A 86 -8.22 -14.48 -5.69
C ASP A 86 -6.96 -14.76 -6.54
N SER A 87 -6.05 -15.57 -5.99
CA SER A 87 -4.82 -16.02 -6.65
C SER A 87 -5.04 -16.91 -7.88
N SER A 88 -6.22 -17.50 -8.03
CA SER A 88 -6.63 -18.33 -9.17
C SER A 88 -7.37 -17.54 -10.25
N GLY A 89 -7.61 -16.23 -10.02
CA GLY A 89 -8.34 -15.35 -10.94
C GLY A 89 -9.86 -15.39 -10.77
N ASN A 90 -10.40 -16.06 -9.75
CA ASN A 90 -11.83 -16.04 -9.47
C ASN A 90 -12.18 -14.74 -8.75
N GLN A 91 -13.34 -14.16 -9.06
CA GLN A 91 -13.82 -12.97 -8.38
C GLN A 91 -14.09 -13.27 -6.89
N VAL A 92 -13.56 -12.45 -5.99
CA VAL A 92 -13.83 -12.57 -4.55
C VAL A 92 -15.19 -11.99 -4.20
N SER A 93 -15.78 -12.43 -3.07
CA SER A 93 -17.12 -11.98 -2.65
C SER A 93 -17.24 -10.46 -2.44
N ASN A 94 -16.13 -9.78 -2.16
CA ASN A 94 -16.08 -8.33 -1.95
C ASN A 94 -15.36 -7.58 -3.09
N ALA A 95 -15.30 -8.15 -4.30
CA ALA A 95 -14.64 -7.52 -5.43
C ALA A 95 -15.10 -6.08 -5.66
N GLY A 96 -14.15 -5.18 -5.93
CA GLY A 96 -14.37 -3.73 -6.02
C GLY A 96 -14.27 -3.00 -4.68
N ASN A 97 -14.25 -3.70 -3.54
CA ASN A 97 -14.03 -3.09 -2.24
C ASN A 97 -12.67 -2.38 -2.18
N SER A 98 -12.62 -1.24 -1.51
CA SER A 98 -11.42 -0.41 -1.42
C SER A 98 -11.18 0.13 -0.01
N ILE A 99 -9.92 0.16 0.41
CA ILE A 99 -9.47 0.82 1.63
C ILE A 99 -8.29 1.74 1.33
N VAL A 100 -8.04 2.72 2.19
CA VAL A 100 -6.80 3.50 2.17
C VAL A 100 -5.92 3.04 3.32
N VAL A 101 -4.70 2.61 3.03
CA VAL A 101 -3.71 2.20 4.02
C VAL A 101 -2.56 3.20 4.07
N LYS A 102 -1.88 3.28 5.21
CA LYS A 102 -0.57 3.92 5.35
C LYS A 102 0.52 2.85 5.38
N VAL A 103 1.61 3.06 4.62
CA VAL A 103 2.77 2.15 4.63
C VAL A 103 3.58 2.40 5.89
N THR A 104 3.64 1.38 6.75
CA THR A 104 4.39 1.40 8.02
C THR A 104 5.54 0.40 8.04
N ASN A 105 5.57 -0.56 7.12
CA ASN A 105 6.52 -1.67 7.18
C ASN A 105 7.00 -2.10 5.79
N LEU A 106 8.04 -2.94 5.78
CA LEU A 106 8.63 -3.52 4.59
C LEU A 106 8.13 -4.95 4.41
N CYS A 107 7.66 -5.27 3.20
CA CYS A 107 7.61 -6.63 2.71
C CYS A 107 8.89 -6.90 1.90
N PRO A 108 9.86 -7.67 2.44
CA PRO A 108 11.19 -7.77 1.87
C PRO A 108 11.21 -8.61 0.59
N ALA A 109 12.04 -8.23 -0.39
CA ALA A 109 12.20 -9.03 -1.60
C ALA A 109 12.87 -10.40 -1.33
N ASN A 110 13.77 -10.45 -0.34
CA ASN A 110 14.46 -11.68 0.03
C ASN A 110 13.49 -12.66 0.70
N GLY A 111 13.36 -13.86 0.14
CA GLY A 111 12.49 -14.91 0.69
C GLY A 111 11.00 -14.73 0.42
N ASN A 112 10.56 -13.60 -0.15
CA ASN A 112 9.16 -13.35 -0.50
C ASN A 112 8.99 -12.96 -1.99
N PRO A 113 8.72 -13.92 -2.88
CA PRO A 113 8.51 -13.67 -4.31
C PRO A 113 7.36 -12.72 -4.63
N LEU A 114 6.39 -12.52 -3.72
CA LEU A 114 5.29 -11.57 -3.94
C LEU A 114 5.78 -10.13 -3.93
N CYS A 115 6.87 -9.87 -3.20
CA CYS A 115 7.44 -8.55 -2.95
C CYS A 115 8.81 -8.33 -3.61
N ALA A 116 9.22 -9.26 -4.48
CA ALA A 116 10.55 -9.30 -5.10
C ALA A 116 10.64 -8.55 -6.44
N GLN A 117 9.65 -7.76 -6.82
CA GLN A 117 9.71 -6.92 -8.02
C GLN A 117 10.85 -5.91 -7.88
N SER A 118 11.74 -5.83 -8.87
CA SER A 118 12.86 -4.88 -8.87
C SER A 118 12.43 -3.44 -9.17
N SER A 119 11.30 -3.26 -9.85
CA SER A 119 10.73 -1.96 -10.22
C SER A 119 9.22 -2.05 -10.31
N THR A 120 8.53 -0.92 -10.48
CA THR A 120 7.07 -0.91 -10.71
C THR A 120 6.66 -1.30 -12.13
N SER A 121 7.62 -1.56 -13.04
CA SER A 121 7.36 -2.15 -14.37
C SER A 121 7.46 -3.67 -14.38
N ASP A 122 8.13 -4.25 -13.39
CA ASP A 122 8.22 -5.71 -13.23
C ASP A 122 6.95 -6.26 -12.61
N THR A 123 6.81 -7.58 -12.58
CA THR A 123 5.66 -8.25 -11.94
C THR A 123 6.08 -9.50 -11.18
N ASN A 124 5.33 -9.86 -10.14
CA ASN A 124 5.44 -11.15 -9.47
C ASN A 124 4.68 -12.26 -10.24
N GLN A 125 4.62 -13.47 -9.68
CA GLN A 125 3.97 -14.63 -10.28
C GLN A 125 2.47 -14.48 -10.55
N TYR A 126 1.81 -13.48 -9.96
CA TYR A 126 0.40 -13.16 -10.21
C TYR A 126 0.23 -12.02 -11.21
N GLY A 127 1.31 -11.54 -11.81
CA GLY A 127 1.32 -10.38 -12.71
C GLY A 127 1.08 -9.06 -11.98
N ALA A 128 1.38 -8.97 -10.68
CA ALA A 128 1.25 -7.75 -9.90
C ALA A 128 2.58 -6.98 -9.83
N ASN A 129 2.53 -5.68 -10.07
CA ASN A 129 3.68 -4.78 -10.04
C ASN A 129 4.15 -4.47 -8.63
N VAL A 130 3.23 -4.53 -7.67
CA VAL A 130 3.44 -4.19 -6.26
C VAL A 130 2.69 -5.17 -5.38
N ASN A 131 3.14 -5.34 -4.14
CA ASN A 131 2.43 -6.11 -3.13
C ASN A 131 2.24 -5.30 -1.86
N PHE A 132 1.08 -5.48 -1.21
CA PHE A 132 0.81 -4.94 0.11
C PHE A 132 0.39 -6.08 1.06
N ASP A 133 1.17 -6.32 2.09
CA ASP A 133 0.75 -7.17 3.22
C ASP A 133 -0.07 -6.30 4.16
N THR A 134 -1.38 -6.49 4.15
CA THR A 134 -2.30 -5.76 5.02
C THR A 134 -2.18 -6.22 6.46
N CYS A 135 -2.12 -5.27 7.39
CA CYS A 135 -1.96 -5.61 8.80
C CYS A 135 -3.28 -6.10 9.41
N ILE A 136 -3.26 -7.29 10.00
CA ILE A 136 -4.39 -7.87 10.74
C ILE A 136 -4.71 -6.98 11.96
N ASP A 137 -3.68 -6.55 12.69
CA ASP A 137 -3.83 -5.86 13.98
C ASP A 137 -4.38 -4.43 13.85
N SER A 138 -4.30 -3.81 12.66
CA SER A 138 -4.94 -2.53 12.37
C SER A 138 -6.33 -2.68 11.73
N GLY A 139 -6.79 -3.92 11.50
CA GLY A 139 -8.05 -4.24 10.82
C GLY A 139 -7.99 -4.07 9.30
N ALA A 140 -6.81 -3.83 8.71
CA ALA A 140 -6.68 -3.58 7.29
C ALA A 140 -7.00 -4.84 6.45
N SER A 141 -6.59 -6.03 6.92
CA SER A 141 -6.90 -7.28 6.21
C SER A 141 -8.40 -7.52 6.16
N ASP A 142 -9.06 -7.56 7.32
CA ASP A 142 -10.51 -7.74 7.42
C ASP A 142 -11.28 -6.71 6.59
N ALA A 143 -10.86 -5.44 6.63
CA ALA A 143 -11.50 -4.38 5.86
C ALA A 143 -11.31 -4.55 4.34
N LEU A 144 -10.15 -5.04 3.87
CA LEU A 144 -9.89 -5.25 2.44
C LEU A 144 -10.49 -6.55 1.91
N PHE A 145 -10.37 -7.66 2.64
CA PHE A 145 -10.77 -9.01 2.21
C PHE A 145 -12.19 -9.38 2.62
N GLY A 146 -12.75 -8.77 3.66
CA GLY A 146 -14.06 -9.11 4.20
C GLY A 146 -14.22 -10.61 4.44
N ASN A 147 -15.41 -11.15 4.11
CA ASN A 147 -15.70 -12.57 4.24
C ASN A 147 -15.31 -13.39 2.98
N SER A 148 -14.28 -12.97 2.23
CA SER A 148 -13.86 -13.67 1.01
C SER A 148 -13.25 -15.04 1.28
N GLY A 149 -12.66 -15.24 2.46
CA GLY A 149 -12.01 -16.50 2.85
C GLY A 149 -10.73 -16.81 2.05
N VAL A 150 -10.15 -15.81 1.37
CA VAL A 150 -8.91 -15.97 0.60
C VAL A 150 -7.74 -15.31 1.32
N GLY A 151 -6.59 -15.97 1.33
CA GLY A 151 -5.35 -15.42 1.92
C GLY A 151 -4.49 -14.61 0.93
N LEU A 152 -4.84 -14.61 -0.36
CA LEU A 152 -4.18 -13.80 -1.39
C LEU A 152 -5.19 -13.25 -2.38
N GLY A 153 -5.18 -11.92 -2.52
CA GLY A 153 -6.02 -11.18 -3.45
C GLY A 153 -5.19 -10.50 -4.54
N VAL A 154 -5.84 -10.17 -5.65
CA VAL A 154 -5.27 -9.38 -6.75
C VAL A 154 -6.24 -8.28 -7.12
N GLY A 155 -5.72 -7.11 -7.46
CA GLY A 155 -6.49 -5.97 -7.91
C GLY A 155 -5.60 -4.78 -8.23
N THR A 156 -5.91 -3.61 -7.69
CA THR A 156 -5.18 -2.36 -8.00
C THR A 156 -4.73 -1.61 -6.76
N ALA A 157 -3.59 -0.92 -6.86
CA ALA A 157 -3.12 0.03 -5.86
C ALA A 157 -2.81 1.38 -6.50
N GLU A 158 -3.31 2.45 -5.89
CA GLU A 158 -3.11 3.83 -6.32
C GLU A 158 -2.51 4.64 -5.17
N LYS A 159 -1.41 5.35 -5.41
CA LYS A 159 -0.86 6.27 -4.42
C LYS A 159 -1.79 7.48 -4.31
N VAL A 160 -2.25 7.78 -3.10
CA VAL A 160 -3.19 8.88 -2.82
C VAL A 160 -2.60 9.86 -1.83
N ASP A 161 -3.20 11.05 -1.76
CA ASP A 161 -2.91 11.99 -0.68
C ASP A 161 -3.39 11.42 0.66
N CYS A 162 -2.59 11.57 1.72
CA CYS A 162 -2.92 11.02 3.02
C CYS A 162 -4.10 11.71 3.72
N SER A 163 -4.63 12.82 3.19
CA SER A 163 -5.95 13.34 3.60
C SER A 163 -7.10 12.35 3.35
N GLN A 164 -6.90 11.34 2.49
CA GLN A 164 -7.85 10.24 2.28
C GLN A 164 -7.69 9.10 3.30
N TRP A 165 -6.58 9.09 4.04
CA TRP A 165 -6.34 8.11 5.11
C TRP A 165 -6.83 8.68 6.45
N SER A 166 -7.65 7.91 7.17
CA SER A 166 -8.15 8.28 8.49
C SER A 166 -7.45 7.45 9.55
N GLY A 167 -6.70 8.11 10.44
CA GLY A 167 -6.02 7.44 11.54
C GLY A 167 -4.98 8.32 12.23
N GLN A 168 -4.24 7.72 13.16
CA GLN A 168 -3.13 8.32 13.90
C GLN A 168 -1.96 7.34 13.98
N THR A 169 -0.75 7.87 14.09
CA THR A 169 0.49 7.11 14.23
C THR A 169 1.18 7.46 15.52
N ASP A 170 1.95 6.53 16.07
CA ASP A 170 2.81 6.73 17.24
C ASP A 170 4.14 5.98 17.07
N GLN A 171 5.14 6.33 17.87
CA GLN A 171 6.50 5.76 17.82
C GLN A 171 6.76 4.80 18.97
#